data_AF-A0A9E1WHI9-F1
#
_entry.id   AF-A0A9E1WHI9-F1
#
_cell.length_a   1.000
_cell.length_b   1.000
_cell.length_c   1.000
_cell.angle_alpha   90.00
_cell.angle_beta   90.00
_cell.angle_gamma   90.00
#
_symmetry.space_group_name_H-M   'P 1'
#
loop_
_entity.id
_entity.type
_entity.pdbx_description
1 polymer ?
#
loop_
_entity_poly.entity_id
_entity_poly.type
_entity_poly.pdbx_seq_one_letter_code
_entity_poly.pdbx_strand_id
1 'polypeptide(L)'
;MDTQFDIQTIKFNSLSDWLILDGTLNQGTLSSDLLLKVEQSFLNKILNLLQGENPTTSINDYLKTYQDVNINDYEFDLKTMENTSIPMKELKWLTSMQEYKFIRA
;
A
#
# COMPACT_ATOMS: atom_id res chain seq x y z
N MET A 1 0.96 -14.91 15.95
CA MET A 1 -0.03 -14.24 15.09
C MET A 1 0.74 -13.41 14.11
N ASP A 2 0.62 -13.73 12.82
CA ASP A 2 1.31 -13.00 11.78
C ASP A 2 0.62 -11.67 11.54
N THR A 3 1.38 -10.58 11.63
CA THR A 3 0.89 -9.23 11.37
C THR A 3 0.64 -9.05 9.87
N GLN A 4 -0.55 -8.61 9.51
CA GLN A 4 -0.97 -8.33 8.15
C GLN A 4 -1.17 -6.84 7.96
N PHE A 5 -0.89 -6.34 6.76
CA PHE A 5 -1.14 -4.95 6.39
C PHE A 5 -2.10 -4.93 5.20
N ASP A 6 -3.30 -4.42 5.43
CA ASP A 6 -4.34 -4.30 4.43
C ASP A 6 -4.19 -2.96 3.72
N ILE A 7 -3.70 -2.99 2.47
CA ILE A 7 -3.45 -1.78 1.69
C ILE A 7 -4.79 -1.23 1.20
N GLN A 8 -5.08 0.02 1.54
CA GLN A 8 -6.25 0.75 1.08
C GLN A 8 -5.92 1.68 -0.08
N THR A 9 -4.78 2.40 -0.02
CA THR A 9 -4.32 3.21 -1.15
C THR A 9 -2.81 3.15 -1.35
N ILE A 10 -2.38 3.36 -2.60
CA ILE A 10 -0.96 3.55 -2.96
C ILE A 10 -0.84 4.90 -3.66
N LYS A 11 -0.04 5.81 -3.12
CA LYS A 11 0.12 7.18 -3.64
C LYS A 11 1.57 7.50 -3.93
N PHE A 12 1.84 8.06 -5.11
CA PHE A 12 3.16 8.57 -5.47
C PHE A 12 3.02 9.60 -6.59
N ASN A 13 4.10 10.30 -6.89
CA ASN A 13 4.14 11.22 -8.02
C ASN A 13 5.33 10.95 -8.92
N SER A 14 5.31 11.52 -10.11
CA SER A 14 6.32 11.30 -11.15
C SER A 14 7.74 11.77 -10.78
N LEU A 15 7.90 12.53 -9.69
CA LEU A 15 9.19 13.07 -9.24
C LEU A 15 9.68 12.45 -7.91
N SER A 16 8.92 11.54 -7.31
CA SER A 16 9.21 10.99 -5.98
C SER A 16 9.81 9.59 -6.08
N ASP A 17 10.99 9.40 -5.49
CA ASP A 17 11.60 8.07 -5.32
C ASP A 17 10.85 7.18 -4.31
N TRP A 18 9.77 7.68 -3.73
CA TRP A 18 8.99 7.02 -2.69
C TRP A 18 7.51 6.98 -3.07
N LEU A 19 6.85 5.92 -2.62
CA LEU A 19 5.41 5.79 -2.57
C LEU A 19 4.93 5.69 -1.13
N ILE A 20 3.69 6.10 -0.91
CA ILE A 20 2.99 6.01 0.37
C ILE A 20 1.93 4.92 0.25
N LEU A 21 2.02 3.90 1.09
CA LEU A 21 0.96 2.92 1.29
C LEU A 21 0.11 3.38 2.47
N ASP A 22 -1.17 3.61 2.24
CA ASP A 22 -2.16 3.82 3.29
C ASP A 22 -2.92 2.54 3.52
N GLY A 23 -3.11 2.16 4.78
CA GLY A 23 -3.73 0.89 5.11
C GLY A 23 -3.91 0.66 6.59
N THR A 24 -4.43 -0.52 6.91
CA THR A 24 -4.68 -0.94 8.29
C THR A 24 -3.78 -2.11 8.64
N LEU A 25 -3.00 -1.97 9.71
CA LEU A 25 -2.17 -3.02 10.27
C LEU A 25 -2.99 -3.86 11.24
N ASN A 26 -3.16 -5.14 10.92
CA ASN A 26 -3.95 -6.10 11.67
C ASN A 26 -3.05 -7.14 12.35
N GLN A 27 -3.28 -7.35 13.65
CA GLN A 27 -2.62 -8.39 14.45
C GLN A 27 -3.63 -9.05 15.40
N GLY A 28 -4.21 -10.16 14.95
CA GLY A 28 -5.31 -10.79 15.68
C GLY A 28 -6.54 -9.88 15.66
N THR A 29 -7.04 -9.47 16.82
CA THR A 29 -8.16 -8.54 16.96
C THR A 29 -7.73 -7.07 17.04
N LEU A 30 -6.42 -6.79 17.03
CA LEU A 30 -5.89 -5.43 17.06
C LEU A 30 -5.74 -4.90 15.63
N SER A 31 -6.25 -3.69 15.39
CA SER A 31 -6.15 -2.97 14.12
C SER A 31 -5.64 -1.56 14.38
N SER A 32 -4.75 -1.05 13.52
CA SER A 32 -4.29 0.34 13.56
C SER A 32 -4.10 0.86 12.16
N ASP A 33 -4.62 2.04 11.85
CA ASP A 33 -4.31 2.73 10.60
C ASP A 33 -2.83 3.12 10.58
N LEU A 34 -2.20 2.97 9.42
CA LEU A 34 -0.77 3.15 9.26
C LEU A 34 -0.43 3.59 7.83
N LEU A 35 0.43 4.61 7.74
CA LEU A 35 1.06 5.04 6.50
C LEU A 35 2.47 4.47 6.43
N LEU A 36 2.78 3.73 5.38
CA LEU A 36 4.11 3.20 5.11
C LEU A 36 4.76 3.95 3.94
N LYS A 37 5.96 4.47 4.18
CA LYS A 37 6.81 5.02 3.12
C LYS A 37 7.72 3.91 2.58
N VAL A 38 7.63 3.67 1.28
CA VAL A 38 8.32 2.58 0.57
C VAL A 38 9.02 3.16 -0.64
N GLU A 39 10.16 2.60 -1.04
CA GLU A 39 10.81 3.01 -2.30
C GLU A 39 9.90 2.73 -3.50
N GLN A 40 9.82 3.67 -4.42
CA GLN A 40 8.98 3.56 -5.61
C GLN A 40 9.37 2.37 -6.49
N SER A 41 10.64 1.96 -6.45
CA SER A 41 11.18 0.76 -7.11
C SER A 41 10.39 -0.52 -6.79
N PHE A 42 9.73 -0.58 -5.63
CA PHE A 42 8.93 -1.73 -5.20
C PHE A 42 7.47 -1.70 -5.65
N LEU A 43 7.02 -0.64 -6.33
CA LEU A 43 5.64 -0.51 -6.80
C LEU A 43 5.17 -1.77 -7.53
N ASN A 44 5.88 -2.19 -8.58
CA ASN A 44 5.50 -3.34 -9.40
C ASN A 44 5.44 -4.64 -8.58
N LYS A 45 6.33 -4.80 -7.59
CA LYS A 45 6.31 -5.97 -6.72
C LYS A 45 5.02 -6.00 -5.90
N ILE A 46 4.63 -4.87 -5.31
CA ILE A 46 3.41 -4.74 -4.51
C ILE A 46 2.18 -4.98 -5.38
N LEU A 47 2.09 -4.33 -6.54
CA LEU A 47 0.96 -4.50 -7.46
C LEU A 47 0.82 -5.96 -7.93
N ASN A 48 1.93 -6.64 -8.21
CA ASN A 48 1.91 -8.04 -8.61
C ASN A 48 1.44 -8.99 -7.48
N LEU A 49 1.81 -8.72 -6.22
CA LEU A 49 1.30 -9.48 -5.08
C LEU A 49 -0.22 -9.35 -4.97
N LEU A 50 -0.72 -8.11 -5.04
CA LEU A 50 -2.16 -7.83 -5.00
C LEU A 50 -2.91 -8.47 -6.18
N GLN A 51 -2.35 -8.40 -7.38
CA GLN A 51 -2.89 -9.01 -8.58
C GLN A 51 -2.92 -10.54 -8.53
N GLY A 52 -1.92 -11.15 -7.88
CA GLY A 52 -1.84 -12.61 -7.68
C GLY A 52 -2.97 -13.15 -6.81
N GLU A 53 -3.33 -12.43 -5.76
CA GLU A 53 -4.47 -12.76 -4.89
C GLU A 53 -5.83 -12.45 -5.56
N ASN A 54 -5.84 -11.61 -6.60
CA ASN A 54 -7.04 -11.15 -7.30
C ASN A 54 -6.94 -11.30 -8.82
N PRO A 55 -6.76 -12.53 -9.34
CA PRO A 55 -6.40 -12.76 -10.74
C PRO A 55 -7.51 -12.37 -11.74
N THR A 56 -8.75 -12.24 -11.28
CA THR A 56 -9.91 -11.90 -12.12
C THR A 56 -10.13 -10.40 -12.29
N THR A 57 -9.39 -9.57 -11.56
CA THR A 57 -9.58 -8.12 -11.54
C THR A 57 -8.27 -7.42 -11.92
N SER A 58 -8.32 -6.51 -12.88
CA SER A 58 -7.12 -5.77 -13.28
C SER A 58 -6.76 -4.72 -12.22
N ILE A 59 -5.54 -4.78 -11.68
CA ILE A 59 -5.04 -3.80 -10.70
C ILE A 59 -5.04 -2.37 -11.25
N ASN A 60 -4.93 -2.20 -12.57
CA ASN A 60 -4.93 -0.90 -13.22
C ASN A 60 -6.31 -0.23 -13.23
N ASP A 61 -7.38 -1.00 -13.02
CA ASP A 61 -8.73 -0.46 -12.96
C ASP A 61 -8.93 0.44 -11.72
N TYR A 62 -8.03 0.31 -10.74
CA TYR A 62 -7.99 1.11 -9.52
C TYR A 62 -7.08 2.34 -9.62
N LEU A 63 -6.38 2.54 -10.74
CA LEU A 63 -5.46 3.67 -10.93
C LEU A 63 -6.22 4.95 -11.28
N LYS A 64 -6.01 5.97 -10.46
CA LYS A 64 -6.38 7.37 -10.70
C LYS A 64 -5.12 8.17 -10.97
N THR A 65 -5.19 9.06 -11.94
CA THR A 65 -4.09 9.98 -12.27
C THR A 65 -4.57 11.41 -12.19
N TYR A 66 -3.76 12.27 -11.58
CA TYR A 66 -4.02 13.71 -11.52
C TYR A 66 -2.78 14.42 -12.07
N GLN A 67 -2.99 15.42 -12.91
CA GLN A 67 -1.90 16.19 -13.50
C GLN A 67 -1.99 17.63 -12.98
N ASP A 68 -0.94 18.10 -12.31
CA ASP A 68 -0.83 19.47 -11.83
C ASP A 68 0.50 20.10 -12.25
N VAL A 69 0.43 21.17 -13.07
CA VAL A 69 1.51 22.14 -13.38
C VAL A 69 2.87 21.55 -13.80
N ASN A 70 2.96 20.25 -14.14
CA ASN A 70 4.10 19.42 -14.64
C ASN A 70 4.41 18.17 -13.78
N ILE A 71 3.60 17.86 -12.76
CA ILE A 71 3.72 16.66 -11.93
C ILE A 71 2.50 15.77 -12.20
N ASN A 72 2.75 14.48 -12.39
CA ASN A 72 1.69 13.48 -12.41
C ASN A 72 1.63 12.80 -11.04
N ASP A 73 0.52 12.94 -10.35
CA ASP A 73 0.17 12.17 -9.18
C ASP A 73 -0.57 10.90 -9.59
N TYR A 74 -0.22 9.79 -8.95
CA TYR A 74 -0.78 8.47 -9.17
C TYR A 74 -1.34 7.97 -7.85
N GLU A 75 -2.58 7.49 -7.89
CA GLU A 75 -3.26 6.88 -6.75
C GLU A 75 -3.92 5.58 -7.17
N PHE A 76 -3.53 4.47 -6.56
CA PHE A 76 -4.33 3.24 -6.61
C PHE A 76 -5.31 3.26 -5.44
N ASP A 77 -6.61 3.35 -5.73
CA ASP A 77 -7.68 3.32 -4.71
C ASP A 77 -8.22 1.89 -4.57
N LEU A 78 -7.66 1.14 -3.62
CA LEU A 78 -7.86 -0.29 -3.47
C LEU A 78 -8.96 -0.65 -2.45
N LYS A 79 -9.69 0.35 -1.94
CA LYS A 79 -10.70 0.16 -0.86
C LYS A 79 -11.81 -0.81 -1.22
N THR A 80 -12.10 -0.96 -2.51
CA THR A 80 -13.14 -1.87 -3.01
C THR A 80 -12.56 -3.14 -3.63
N MET A 81 -11.23 -3.29 -3.65
CA MET A 81 -10.57 -4.49 -4.15
C MET A 81 -10.69 -5.58 -3.09
N GLU A 82 -11.01 -6.80 -3.50
CA GLU A 82 -10.97 -7.95 -2.62
C GLU A 82 -9.51 -8.25 -2.25
N ASN A 83 -9.26 -8.79 -1.05
CA ASN A 83 -7.95 -9.27 -0.59
C ASN A 83 -6.76 -8.34 -0.89
N THR A 84 -6.61 -7.26 -0.11
CA THR A 84 -5.45 -6.35 -0.19
C THR A 84 -4.40 -6.57 0.91
N SER A 85 -4.51 -7.72 1.58
CA SER A 85 -3.72 -8.09 2.75
C SER A 85 -2.34 -8.60 2.36
N ILE A 86 -1.29 -7.93 2.84
CA ILE A 86 0.09 -8.38 2.66
C ILE A 86 0.74 -8.63 4.02
N PRO A 87 1.43 -9.76 4.22
CA PRO A 87 2.16 -10.00 5.45
C PRO A 87 3.20 -8.92 5.70
N MET A 88 3.23 -8.33 6.90
CA MET A 88 4.14 -7.23 7.23
C MET A 88 5.62 -7.63 7.09
N LYS A 89 5.94 -8.92 7.23
CA LYS A 89 7.27 -9.48 6.97
C LYS A 89 7.74 -9.24 5.52
N GLU A 90 6.84 -9.19 4.56
CA GLU A 90 7.16 -8.94 3.15
C GLU A 90 7.38 -7.46 2.87
N LEU A 91 6.67 -6.59 3.59
CA LEU A 91 6.81 -5.13 3.50
C LEU A 91 8.00 -4.58 4.28
N LYS A 92 8.41 -5.23 5.39
CA LYS A 92 9.57 -4.80 6.20
C LYS A 92 10.88 -4.70 5.43
N TRP A 93 11.06 -5.52 4.39
CA TRP A 93 12.23 -5.44 3.51
C TRP A 93 12.18 -4.25 2.54
N LEU A 94 11.02 -3.60 2.41
CA LEU A 94 10.72 -2.59 1.39
C LEU A 94 10.58 -1.18 2.01
N THR A 95 10.35 -1.07 3.31
CA THR A 95 10.13 0.21 4.03
C THR A 95 11.39 0.73 4.72
N SER A 96 11.70 2.03 4.57
CA SER A 96 12.60 2.75 5.47
C SER A 96 11.81 3.18 6.72
N MET A 97 11.79 2.33 7.76
CA MET A 97 10.97 2.51 8.96
C MET A 97 11.19 3.88 9.65
N GLN A 98 10.11 4.64 9.86
CA GLN A 98 9.98 5.59 10.99
C GLN A 98 8.82 5.15 11.90
N GLU A 99 8.96 5.44 13.19
CA GLU A 99 8.45 4.69 14.35
C GLU A 99 6.93 4.56 14.52
N TYR A 100 6.56 3.48 15.24
CA TYR A 100 5.20 3.06 15.54
C TYR A 100 4.64 3.65 16.85
N LYS A 101 3.35 3.98 16.87
CA LYS A 101 2.51 3.93 18.08
C LYS A 101 1.24 3.14 17.79
N PHE A 102 1.20 1.90 18.27
CA PHE A 102 -0.04 1.14 18.34
C PHE A 102 -0.94 1.75 19.41
N ILE A 103 -2.19 2.05 19.08
CA ILE A 103 -3.20 2.47 20.05
C ILE A 103 -4.15 1.29 20.26
N ARG A 104 -4.39 0.91 21.52
CA ARG A 104 -5.42 -0.07 21.88
C ARG A 104 -6.80 0.60 21.76
N ALA A 105 -7.73 -0.04 21.07
CA ALA A 105 -9.16 0.22 21.20
C ALA A 105 -9.72 -0.49 22.45
#